data_AF-A0A355W6C4-F1
#
_entry.id   AF-A0A355W6C4-F1
#
_cell.length_a   1.000
_cell.length_b   1.000
_cell.length_c   1.000
_cell.angle_alpha   90.00
_cell.angle_beta   90.00
_cell.angle_gamma   90.00
#
_symmetry.space_group_name_H-M   'P 1'
#
loop_
_entity.id
_entity.type
_entity.pdbx_description
1 polymer ?
#
loop_
_entity_poly.entity_id
_entity_poly.type
_entity_poly.pdbx_seq_one_letter_code
_entity_poly.pdbx_strand_id
1 'polypeptide(L)'
;MYISAKFLVLLLLINCAPPFVSFYMGEKWNNPIDCGLKLRDGRFLFGTHKTFRGLAAAILTGIIIGLLAGFPWHTGLCAGILSMTGDLFSSFIKRRAGKASGTNFPGFDQFFEGFLPLIYFYHEFSIGKSNFFLLLILFCIFAYTGAWFFKIISYPKSKNQKKQKTIKNSLISQIREIRSCKITTNPLHHFINFEDAFYYHFFMKTVFKILGLYEKGVKNALNIKFVHRTLYFPNLPGDFNDYSILFLSDLHLDALKDLPELIIDIVSSVSVDLCILGGDYRASMHGPYGDIVSTMGNIAKIIKA
;
A
#
# COMPACT_ATOMS: atom_id res chain seq x y z
N MET A 1 -8.44 37.25 -21.13
CA MET A 1 -8.91 36.55 -19.91
C MET A 1 -9.18 35.06 -20.15
N TYR A 2 -9.85 34.67 -21.25
CA TYR A 2 -10.20 33.27 -21.52
C TYR A 2 -8.99 32.33 -21.72
N ILE A 3 -7.94 32.77 -22.42
CA ILE A 3 -6.76 31.94 -22.68
C ILE A 3 -5.90 31.71 -21.43
N SER A 4 -5.76 32.73 -20.56
CA SER A 4 -5.04 32.64 -19.30
C SER A 4 -5.68 31.62 -18.35
N ALA A 5 -7.02 31.57 -18.29
CA ALA A 5 -7.74 30.58 -17.52
C ALA A 5 -7.47 29.15 -18.03
N LYS A 6 -7.40 28.95 -19.37
CA LYS A 6 -7.05 27.65 -19.95
C LYS A 6 -5.64 27.20 -19.54
N PHE A 7 -4.65 28.10 -19.53
CA PHE A 7 -3.30 27.77 -19.04
C PHE A 7 -3.31 27.35 -17.56
N LEU A 8 -4.03 28.09 -16.72
CA LEU A 8 -4.13 27.76 -15.29
C LEU A 8 -4.76 26.37 -15.09
N VAL A 9 -5.89 26.10 -15.77
CA VAL A 9 -6.58 24.80 -15.67
C VAL A 9 -5.70 23.67 -16.18
N LEU A 10 -5.01 23.86 -17.31
CA LEU A 10 -4.08 22.88 -17.86
C LEU A 10 -2.98 22.52 -16.85
N LEU A 11 -2.32 23.52 -16.26
CA LEU A 11 -1.25 23.29 -15.29
C LEU A 11 -1.75 22.62 -14.01
N LEU A 12 -2.92 23.03 -13.50
CA LEU A 12 -3.51 22.41 -12.30
C LEU A 12 -3.85 20.94 -12.54
N LEU A 13 -4.38 20.59 -13.72
CA LEU A 13 -4.69 19.20 -14.06
C LEU A 13 -3.43 18.36 -14.25
N ILE A 14 -2.40 18.90 -14.90
CA ILE A 14 -1.08 18.25 -15.00
C ILE A 14 -0.51 17.95 -13.61
N ASN A 15 -0.57 18.92 -12.70
CA ASN A 15 -0.09 18.77 -11.33
C ASN A 15 -0.91 17.77 -10.49
N CYS A 16 -2.21 17.71 -10.72
CA CYS A 16 -3.13 16.79 -10.03
C CYS A 16 -3.02 15.33 -10.52
N ALA A 17 -2.56 15.11 -11.75
CA ALA A 17 -2.53 13.78 -12.37
C ALA A 17 -1.66 12.76 -11.61
N PRO A 18 -0.39 13.04 -11.22
CA PRO A 18 0.43 12.05 -10.51
C PRO A 18 -0.17 11.60 -9.17
N PRO A 19 -0.61 12.50 -8.26
CA PRO A 19 -1.30 12.10 -7.03
C PRO A 19 -2.59 11.30 -7.31
N PHE A 20 -3.41 11.73 -8.27
CA PHE A 20 -4.65 11.04 -8.63
C PHE A 20 -4.43 9.62 -9.12
N VAL A 21 -3.48 9.43 -10.06
CA VAL A 21 -3.10 8.11 -10.56
C VAL A 21 -2.49 7.26 -9.45
N SER A 22 -1.69 7.87 -8.57
CA SER A 22 -1.13 7.17 -7.40
C SER A 22 -2.22 6.68 -6.44
N PHE A 23 -3.30 7.44 -6.27
CA PHE A 23 -4.45 7.03 -5.44
C PHE A 23 -5.20 5.86 -6.05
N TYR A 24 -5.44 5.89 -7.36
CA TYR A 24 -6.22 4.87 -8.04
C TYR A 24 -5.44 3.57 -8.29
N MET A 25 -4.16 3.65 -8.65
CA MET A 25 -3.32 2.49 -8.98
C MET A 25 -2.62 1.85 -7.78
N GLY A 26 -2.72 2.43 -6.58
CA GLY A 26 -2.12 1.89 -5.35
C GLY A 26 -0.62 1.68 -5.49
N GLU A 27 -0.14 0.44 -5.32
CA GLU A 27 1.28 0.08 -5.47
C GLU A 27 1.70 -0.33 -6.89
N LYS A 28 0.76 -0.42 -7.84
CA LYS A 28 1.08 -0.86 -9.21
C LYS A 28 1.98 0.17 -9.93
N TRP A 29 3.05 -0.31 -10.57
CA TRP A 29 4.02 0.49 -11.33
C TRP A 29 4.57 1.70 -10.56
N ASN A 30 4.81 1.54 -9.26
CA ASN A 30 5.37 2.56 -8.37
C ASN A 30 6.91 2.68 -8.45
N ASN A 31 7.53 2.16 -9.52
CA ASN A 31 8.98 2.21 -9.69
C ASN A 31 9.48 3.66 -9.64
N PRO A 32 10.43 3.98 -8.74
CA PRO A 32 10.94 5.33 -8.62
C PRO A 32 11.81 5.69 -9.83
N ILE A 33 11.75 6.95 -10.25
CA ILE A 33 12.50 7.47 -11.41
C ILE A 33 14.01 7.35 -11.19
N ASP A 34 14.46 7.49 -9.94
CA ASP A 34 15.87 7.35 -9.59
C ASP A 34 16.34 5.91 -9.38
N CYS A 35 15.47 4.91 -9.55
CA CYS A 35 15.76 3.49 -9.29
C CYS A 35 16.39 3.23 -7.90
N GLY A 36 16.14 4.10 -6.91
CA GLY A 36 16.74 4.00 -5.58
C GLY A 36 18.20 4.46 -5.48
N LEU A 37 18.73 5.17 -6.49
CA LEU A 37 20.09 5.71 -6.51
C LEU A 37 20.33 6.63 -5.30
N LYS A 38 21.43 6.37 -4.58
CA LYS A 38 21.96 7.25 -3.53
C LYS A 38 23.23 7.94 -4.03
N LEU A 39 23.35 9.23 -3.76
CA LEU A 39 24.55 10.01 -4.07
C LEU A 39 25.61 9.85 -2.99
N ARG A 40 26.79 10.45 -3.22
CA ARG A 40 27.96 10.40 -2.31
C ARG A 40 27.65 10.88 -0.89
N ASP A 41 26.63 11.70 -0.72
CA ASP A 41 26.13 12.18 0.57
C ASP A 41 25.25 11.14 1.31
N GLY A 42 25.09 9.93 0.76
CA GLY A 42 24.27 8.85 1.31
C GLY A 42 22.77 9.04 1.11
N ARG A 43 22.34 10.10 0.42
CA ARG A 43 20.92 10.46 0.24
C ARG A 43 20.43 10.12 -1.16
N PHE A 44 19.14 9.82 -1.29
CA PHE A 44 18.50 9.55 -2.58
C PHE A 44 18.66 10.72 -3.57
N LEU A 45 18.59 10.43 -4.87
CA LEU A 45 18.64 11.46 -5.91
C LEU A 45 17.35 12.32 -5.90
N PHE A 46 16.19 11.68 -6.01
CA PHE A 46 14.88 12.34 -5.98
C PHE A 46 13.98 11.81 -4.85
N GLY A 47 14.08 10.52 -4.55
CA GLY A 47 13.30 9.82 -3.53
C GLY A 47 12.16 8.96 -4.10
N THR A 48 11.63 8.08 -3.26
CA THR A 48 10.68 7.02 -3.64
C THR A 48 9.31 7.48 -4.14
N HIS A 49 8.94 8.74 -3.92
CA HIS A 49 7.62 9.26 -4.32
C HIS A 49 7.58 9.80 -5.76
N LYS A 50 8.73 9.87 -6.45
CA LYS A 50 8.81 10.30 -7.85
C LYS A 50 8.88 9.08 -8.74
N THR A 51 7.78 8.78 -9.42
CA THR A 51 7.58 7.49 -10.11
C THR A 51 7.38 7.67 -11.61
N PHE A 52 7.77 6.66 -12.40
CA PHE A 52 7.57 6.68 -13.86
C PHE A 52 6.09 6.79 -14.22
N ARG A 53 5.19 6.15 -13.45
CA ARG A 53 3.73 6.29 -13.65
C ARG A 53 3.26 7.73 -13.48
N GLY A 54 3.81 8.45 -12.49
CA GLY A 54 3.44 9.83 -12.22
C GLY A 54 3.88 10.76 -13.35
N LEU A 55 5.10 10.56 -13.83
CA LEU A 55 5.63 11.27 -15.00
C LEU A 55 4.78 11.03 -16.25
N ALA A 56 4.47 9.76 -16.54
CA ALA A 56 3.62 9.39 -17.68
C ALA A 56 2.21 9.99 -17.56
N ALA A 57 1.61 9.94 -16.36
CA ALA A 57 0.30 10.53 -16.10
C ALA A 57 0.29 12.04 -16.38
N ALA A 58 1.26 12.79 -15.84
CA ALA A 58 1.35 14.24 -16.06
C ALA A 58 1.52 14.60 -17.55
N ILE A 59 2.36 13.87 -18.28
CA ILE A 59 2.58 14.08 -19.72
C ILE A 59 1.31 13.78 -20.52
N LEU A 60 0.68 12.63 -20.30
CA LEU A 60 -0.54 12.23 -21.00
C LEU A 60 -1.69 13.19 -20.71
N THR A 61 -1.87 13.59 -19.44
CA THR A 61 -2.84 14.61 -19.06
C THR A 61 -2.55 15.94 -19.75
N GLY A 62 -1.29 16.37 -19.81
CA GLY A 62 -0.90 17.58 -20.52
C GLY A 62 -1.29 17.56 -21.99
N ILE A 63 -0.99 16.48 -22.71
CA ILE A 63 -1.35 16.33 -24.14
C ILE A 63 -2.87 16.34 -24.32
N ILE A 64 -3.60 15.51 -23.57
CA ILE A 64 -5.05 15.35 -23.72
C ILE A 64 -5.78 16.65 -23.38
N ILE A 65 -5.49 17.23 -22.22
CA ILE A 65 -6.13 18.47 -21.76
C ILE A 65 -5.70 19.65 -22.63
N GLY A 66 -4.45 19.69 -23.09
CA GLY A 66 -3.96 20.71 -24.02
C GLY A 66 -4.76 20.71 -25.33
N LEU A 67 -4.94 19.53 -25.93
CA LEU A 67 -5.76 19.35 -27.13
C LEU A 67 -7.22 19.75 -26.89
N LEU A 68 -7.83 19.30 -25.79
CA LEU A 68 -9.21 19.66 -25.44
C LEU A 68 -9.39 21.17 -25.19
N ALA A 69 -8.36 21.85 -24.70
CA ALA A 69 -8.35 23.29 -24.52
C ALA A 69 -8.15 24.06 -25.84
N GLY A 70 -7.87 23.36 -26.95
CA GLY A 70 -7.63 23.93 -28.27
C GLY A 70 -6.18 24.36 -28.52
N PHE A 71 -5.23 23.87 -27.72
CA PHE A 71 -3.80 24.09 -27.95
C PHE A 71 -3.20 22.96 -28.80
N PRO A 72 -2.08 23.22 -29.49
CA PRO A 72 -1.30 22.16 -30.11
C PRO A 72 -0.86 21.09 -29.10
N TRP A 73 -0.74 19.84 -29.55
CA TRP A 73 -0.32 18.71 -28.70
C TRP A 73 1.02 18.96 -28.00
N HIS A 74 1.96 19.63 -28.70
CA HIS A 74 3.29 19.91 -28.16
C HIS A 74 3.24 20.90 -26.99
N THR A 75 2.28 21.82 -26.95
CA THR A 75 2.10 22.75 -25.83
C THR A 75 1.82 21.99 -24.54
N GLY A 76 0.90 21.00 -24.61
CA GLY A 76 0.57 20.13 -23.50
C GLY A 76 1.71 19.22 -23.07
N LEU A 77 2.42 18.63 -24.05
CA LEU A 77 3.63 17.82 -23.82
C LEU A 77 4.71 18.63 -23.09
N CYS A 78 5.06 19.81 -23.59
CA CYS A 78 6.08 20.69 -23.01
C CYS A 78 5.69 21.12 -21.59
N ALA A 79 4.42 21.49 -21.37
CA ALA A 79 3.94 21.85 -20.04
C ALA A 79 4.06 20.67 -19.05
N GLY A 80 3.70 19.45 -19.46
CA GLY A 80 3.85 18.24 -18.65
C GLY A 80 5.30 17.96 -18.28
N ILE A 81 6.21 17.97 -19.27
CA ILE A 81 7.65 17.73 -19.05
C ILE A 81 8.26 18.80 -18.14
N LEU A 82 7.98 20.08 -18.42
CA LEU A 82 8.54 21.20 -17.64
C LEU A 82 8.01 21.20 -16.20
N SER A 83 6.74 20.89 -15.99
CA SER A 83 6.17 20.82 -14.64
C SER A 83 6.81 19.69 -13.83
N MET A 84 6.94 18.50 -14.44
CA MET A 84 7.61 17.36 -13.79
C MET A 84 9.10 17.61 -13.55
N THR A 85 9.76 18.35 -14.44
CA THR A 85 11.16 18.78 -14.25
C THR A 85 11.29 19.68 -13.03
N GLY A 86 10.36 20.63 -12.85
CA GLY A 86 10.32 21.49 -11.66
C GLY A 86 10.12 20.70 -10.37
N ASP A 87 9.25 19.70 -10.39
CA ASP A 87 9.00 18.80 -9.26
C ASP A 87 10.22 17.91 -8.91
N LEU A 88 10.94 17.41 -9.92
CA LEU A 88 12.18 16.67 -9.72
C LEU A 88 13.29 17.57 -9.16
N PHE A 89 13.38 18.80 -9.66
CA PHE A 89 14.36 19.79 -9.19
C PHE A 89 14.12 20.18 -7.73
N SER A 90 12.87 20.49 -7.36
CA SER A 90 12.50 20.78 -5.97
C SER A 90 12.82 19.58 -5.06
N SER A 91 12.55 18.36 -5.55
CA SER A 91 12.86 17.13 -4.82
C SER A 91 14.34 16.90 -4.62
N PHE A 92 15.16 17.14 -5.64
CA PHE A 92 16.62 17.08 -5.57
C PHE A 92 17.16 18.06 -4.51
N ILE A 93 16.72 19.32 -4.54
CA ILE A 93 17.12 20.33 -3.54
C ILE A 93 16.74 19.88 -2.13
N LYS A 94 15.52 19.36 -1.94
CA LYS A 94 15.07 18.80 -0.65
C LYS A 94 15.95 17.65 -0.17
N ARG A 95 16.46 16.79 -1.08
CA ARG A 95 17.38 15.70 -0.72
C ARG A 95 18.74 16.26 -0.27
N ARG A 96 19.29 17.23 -0.99
CA ARG A 96 20.56 17.88 -0.64
C ARG A 96 20.46 18.67 0.68
N ALA A 97 19.29 19.22 0.99
CA ALA A 97 19.00 19.86 2.27
C ALA A 97 18.65 18.89 3.43
N GLY A 98 18.60 17.58 3.18
CA GLY A 98 18.47 16.55 4.22
C GLY A 98 17.03 16.27 4.67
N LYS A 99 16.04 16.69 3.89
CA LYS A 99 14.63 16.42 4.19
C LYS A 99 14.25 15.00 3.74
N ALA A 100 13.27 14.38 4.39
CA ALA A 100 12.77 13.02 4.06
C ALA A 100 11.80 13.01 2.87
N SER A 101 11.61 11.88 2.20
CA SER A 101 10.77 11.79 0.99
C SER A 101 9.32 12.11 1.37
N GLY A 102 8.61 12.90 0.55
CA GLY A 102 7.23 13.28 0.83
C GLY A 102 7.04 14.42 1.84
N THR A 103 8.11 15.09 2.27
CA THR A 103 7.98 16.38 2.98
C THR A 103 7.60 17.48 1.99
N ASN A 104 6.39 18.01 2.11
CA ASN A 104 5.99 19.21 1.37
C ASN A 104 6.73 20.41 1.94
N PHE A 105 7.41 21.18 1.09
CA PHE A 105 7.89 22.51 1.47
C PHE A 105 6.92 23.53 0.88
N PRO A 106 6.04 24.14 1.71
CA PRO A 106 4.99 25.04 1.23
C PRO A 106 5.57 26.14 0.32
N GLY A 107 5.00 26.30 -0.87
CA GLY A 107 5.35 27.36 -1.82
C GLY A 107 6.56 27.07 -2.69
N PHE A 108 7.61 26.42 -2.17
CA PHE A 108 8.83 26.14 -2.96
C PHE A 108 8.61 25.08 -4.03
N ASP A 109 7.86 24.02 -3.70
CA ASP A 109 7.56 22.94 -4.62
C ASP A 109 6.66 23.45 -5.78
N GLN A 110 5.56 24.13 -5.43
CA GLN A 110 4.61 24.66 -6.40
C GLN A 110 5.22 25.75 -7.29
N PHE A 111 6.17 26.52 -6.78
CA PHE A 111 6.82 27.56 -7.56
C PHE A 111 7.52 26.98 -8.79
N PHE A 112 8.42 25.99 -8.64
CA PHE A 112 9.14 25.42 -9.79
C PHE A 112 8.22 24.63 -10.72
N GLU A 113 7.22 23.93 -10.18
CA GLU A 113 6.22 23.17 -10.93
C GLU A 113 5.39 24.05 -11.89
N GLY A 114 5.11 25.29 -11.49
CA GLY A 114 4.35 26.26 -12.30
C GLY A 114 5.23 27.22 -13.11
N PHE A 115 6.38 27.62 -12.56
CA PHE A 115 7.27 28.62 -13.16
C PHE A 115 7.84 28.17 -14.50
N LEU A 116 8.35 26.94 -14.59
CA LEU A 116 8.96 26.44 -15.84
C LEU A 116 7.94 26.36 -17.00
N PRO A 117 6.75 25.76 -16.84
CA PRO A 117 5.73 25.81 -17.89
C PRO A 117 5.24 27.22 -18.23
N LEU A 118 5.13 28.12 -17.23
CA LEU A 118 4.67 29.49 -17.48
C LEU A 118 5.72 30.31 -18.25
N ILE A 119 7.02 30.05 -18.10
CA ILE A 119 8.05 30.67 -18.95
C ILE A 119 7.84 30.24 -20.40
N TYR A 120 7.60 28.95 -20.62
CA TYR A 120 7.30 28.45 -21.96
C TYR A 120 6.06 29.13 -22.55
N PHE A 121 4.97 29.25 -21.78
CA PHE A 121 3.78 29.96 -22.26
C PHE A 121 4.00 31.46 -22.48
N TYR A 122 4.84 32.09 -21.66
CA TYR A 122 5.23 33.49 -21.82
C TYR A 122 5.90 33.73 -23.16
N HIS A 123 6.82 32.86 -23.56
CA HIS A 123 7.51 32.97 -24.85
C HIS A 123 6.62 32.57 -26.03
N GLU A 124 5.94 31.43 -25.95
CA GLU A 124 5.17 30.87 -27.06
C GLU A 124 3.90 31.69 -27.38
N PHE A 125 3.19 32.15 -26.33
CA PHE A 125 1.91 32.84 -26.49
C PHE A 125 2.00 34.33 -26.13
N SER A 126 3.21 34.86 -25.94
CA SER A 126 3.47 36.28 -25.63
C SER A 126 2.60 36.81 -24.47
N ILE A 127 2.48 36.02 -23.40
CA ILE A 127 1.66 36.39 -22.23
C ILE A 127 2.25 37.66 -21.60
N GLY A 128 1.43 38.67 -21.34
CA GLY A 128 1.88 39.87 -20.63
C GLY A 128 2.46 39.56 -19.24
N LYS A 129 3.48 40.32 -18.80
CA LYS A 129 4.17 40.12 -17.51
C LYS A 129 3.20 40.09 -16.32
N SER A 130 2.19 40.95 -16.30
CA SER A 130 1.16 40.97 -15.26
C SER A 130 0.39 39.64 -15.18
N ASN A 131 -0.03 39.10 -16.32
CA ASN A 131 -0.72 37.81 -16.40
C ASN A 131 0.19 36.66 -16.00
N PHE A 132 1.48 36.70 -16.35
CA PHE A 132 2.45 35.70 -15.94
C PHE A 132 2.54 35.59 -14.40
N PHE A 133 2.76 36.72 -13.71
CA PHE A 133 2.85 36.72 -12.24
C PHE A 133 1.51 36.34 -11.59
N LEU A 134 0.40 36.84 -12.12
CA LEU A 134 -0.94 36.48 -11.63
C LEU A 134 -1.21 34.98 -11.76
N LEU A 135 -0.90 34.37 -12.90
CA LEU A 135 -1.05 32.94 -13.13
C LEU A 135 -0.16 32.12 -12.20
N LEU A 136 1.09 32.55 -12.00
CA LEU A 136 2.02 31.87 -11.11
C LEU A 136 1.53 31.89 -9.66
N ILE A 137 1.06 33.05 -9.17
CA ILE A 137 0.51 33.19 -7.81
C ILE A 137 -0.73 32.31 -7.65
N LEU A 138 -1.68 32.39 -8.59
CA LEU A 138 -2.90 31.59 -8.54
C LEU A 138 -2.57 30.09 -8.57
N PHE A 139 -1.68 29.66 -9.47
CA PHE A 139 -1.23 28.27 -9.54
C PHE A 139 -0.64 27.81 -8.21
N CYS A 140 0.26 28.60 -7.60
CA CYS A 140 0.87 28.24 -6.33
C CYS A 140 -0.17 28.07 -5.21
N ILE A 141 -1.16 28.98 -5.14
CA ILE A 141 -2.25 28.90 -4.15
C ILE A 141 -3.08 27.64 -4.37
N PHE A 142 -3.56 27.39 -5.59
CA PHE A 142 -4.42 26.25 -5.91
C PHE A 142 -3.70 24.90 -5.83
N ALA A 143 -2.46 24.82 -6.28
CA ALA A 143 -1.65 23.60 -6.18
C ALA A 143 -1.33 23.29 -4.71
N TYR A 144 -1.05 24.31 -3.88
CA TYR A 144 -0.82 24.13 -2.45
C TYR A 144 -2.09 23.65 -1.73
N THR A 145 -3.24 24.28 -1.98
CA THR A 145 -4.51 23.88 -1.37
C THR A 145 -4.93 22.48 -1.83
N GLY A 146 -4.73 22.15 -3.11
CA GLY A 146 -4.93 20.82 -3.66
C GLY A 146 -4.04 19.76 -2.99
N ALA A 147 -2.74 20.03 -2.85
CA ALA A 147 -1.82 19.14 -2.16
C ALA A 147 -2.18 18.94 -0.68
N TRP A 148 -2.63 20.00 0.01
CA TRP A 148 -3.10 19.93 1.39
C TRP A 148 -4.39 19.10 1.52
N PHE A 149 -5.36 19.32 0.64
CA PHE A 149 -6.62 18.58 0.60
C PHE A 149 -6.39 17.09 0.28
N PHE A 150 -5.55 16.81 -0.71
CA PHE A 150 -5.19 15.44 -1.07
C PHE A 150 -4.46 14.74 0.08
N LYS A 151 -3.64 15.47 0.85
CA LYS A 151 -3.01 14.94 2.06
C LYS A 151 -4.05 14.57 3.12
N ILE A 152 -5.08 15.39 3.33
CA ILE A 152 -6.19 15.08 4.26
C ILE A 152 -6.93 13.81 3.83
N ILE A 153 -7.25 13.68 2.55
CA ILE A 153 -7.94 12.51 2.00
C ILE A 153 -7.05 11.25 2.06
N SER A 154 -5.77 11.41 1.74
CA SER A 154 -4.81 10.30 1.63
C SER A 154 -4.13 9.94 2.95
N TYR A 155 -4.62 10.42 4.09
CA TYR A 155 -4.19 9.96 5.42
C TYR A 155 -5.06 8.79 5.89
N PRO A 156 -4.68 7.52 5.65
CA PRO A 156 -4.86 6.52 6.67
C PRO A 156 -3.85 6.87 7.77
N LYS A 157 -4.36 7.17 8.96
CA LYS A 157 -3.53 7.50 10.12
C LYS A 157 -2.71 6.26 10.51
N SER A 158 -1.50 6.13 9.95
CA SER A 158 -0.52 5.13 10.33
C SER A 158 0.79 5.81 10.70
N LYS A 159 1.02 5.89 12.01
CA LYS A 159 2.31 5.51 12.61
C LYS A 159 2.12 5.25 14.10
N ASN A 160 2.34 3.99 14.44
CA ASN A 160 2.45 3.43 15.78
C ASN A 160 3.26 4.31 16.74
N GLN A 161 2.72 4.60 17.93
CA GLN A 161 3.46 4.51 19.19
C GLN A 161 2.54 4.06 20.34
N LYS A 162 2.75 2.80 20.73
CA LYS A 162 2.65 2.21 22.08
C LYS A 162 2.14 3.14 23.20
N LYS A 163 0.92 2.87 23.69
CA LYS A 163 0.64 2.63 25.12
C LYS A 163 -0.75 2.01 25.26
N GLN A 164 -0.80 0.77 25.75
CA GLN A 164 -2.03 0.17 26.27
C GLN A 164 -2.66 1.13 27.28
N LYS A 165 -3.87 1.60 26.99
CA LYS A 165 -4.79 2.12 27.99
C LYS A 165 -6.18 1.58 27.67
N THR A 166 -6.74 0.94 28.67
CA THR A 166 -8.06 0.30 28.75
C THR A 166 -9.13 1.14 28.06
N ILE A 167 -9.70 0.63 26.98
CA ILE A 167 -10.69 1.34 26.18
C ILE A 167 -12.05 1.21 26.89
N LYS A 168 -12.64 2.36 27.27
CA LYS A 168 -14.06 2.45 27.59
C LYS A 168 -14.86 2.28 26.30
N ASN A 169 -15.79 1.32 26.30
CA ASN A 169 -16.69 1.03 25.19
C ASN A 169 -17.49 2.27 24.79
N SER A 170 -17.21 2.83 23.62
CA SER A 170 -17.96 3.92 23.01
C SER A 170 -18.73 3.37 21.81
N LEU A 171 -19.94 3.85 21.56
CA LEU A 171 -20.70 3.52 20.32
C LEU A 171 -19.87 3.74 19.05
N ILE A 172 -18.95 4.72 19.07
CA ILE A 172 -18.05 5.00 17.95
C ILE A 172 -16.99 3.89 17.79
N SER A 173 -16.52 3.24 18.86
CA SER A 173 -15.59 2.11 18.77
C SER A 173 -16.28 0.86 18.20
N GLN A 174 -17.53 0.59 18.62
CA GLN A 174 -18.32 -0.52 18.11
C GLN A 174 -18.69 -0.35 16.62
N ILE A 175 -19.07 0.87 16.20
CA ILE A 175 -19.32 1.16 14.78
C ILE A 175 -18.02 1.03 13.95
N ARG A 176 -16.87 1.38 14.54
CA ARG A 176 -15.56 1.19 13.90
C ARG A 176 -15.22 -0.29 13.75
N GLU A 177 -15.44 -1.08 14.78
CA GLU A 177 -15.25 -2.54 14.75
C GLU A 177 -16.15 -3.20 13.70
N ILE A 178 -17.43 -2.80 13.62
CA ILE A 178 -18.35 -3.26 12.58
C ILE A 178 -17.87 -2.87 11.17
N ARG A 179 -17.25 -1.69 11.01
CA ARG A 179 -16.68 -1.26 9.72
C ARG A 179 -15.35 -1.94 9.40
N SER A 180 -14.53 -2.32 10.38
CA SER A 180 -13.30 -3.09 10.16
C SER A 180 -13.57 -4.58 9.96
N CYS A 181 -14.67 -5.10 10.50
CA CYS A 181 -15.17 -6.45 10.21
C CYS A 181 -15.90 -6.56 8.87
N LYS A 182 -16.09 -5.45 8.13
CA LYS A 182 -16.37 -5.53 6.70
C LYS A 182 -15.07 -5.92 6.00
N ILE A 183 -14.85 -7.24 5.90
CA ILE A 183 -13.95 -7.80 4.88
C ILE A 183 -14.42 -7.20 3.55
N THR A 184 -13.65 -6.27 2.99
CA THR A 184 -13.96 -5.65 1.71
C THR A 184 -13.62 -6.65 0.61
N THR A 185 -14.39 -7.74 0.52
CA THR A 185 -14.45 -8.54 -0.70
C THR A 185 -15.39 -7.82 -1.65
N ASN A 186 -14.85 -6.85 -2.38
CA ASN A 186 -15.59 -6.24 -3.48
C ASN A 186 -15.95 -7.38 -4.46
N PRO A 187 -17.22 -7.64 -4.83
CA PRO A 187 -17.57 -8.80 -5.65
C PRO A 187 -16.87 -8.81 -7.02
N LEU A 188 -16.42 -7.64 -7.50
CA LEU A 188 -15.64 -7.47 -8.71
C LEU A 188 -14.16 -7.91 -8.61
N HIS A 189 -13.62 -8.16 -7.41
CA HIS A 189 -12.26 -8.71 -7.26
C HIS A 189 -12.15 -10.15 -7.77
N HIS A 190 -13.27 -10.88 -7.85
CA HIS A 190 -13.32 -12.23 -8.38
C HIS A 190 -13.08 -12.30 -9.89
N PHE A 191 -13.50 -11.26 -10.63
CA PHE A 191 -13.37 -11.22 -12.09
C PHE A 191 -12.08 -10.56 -12.58
N ILE A 192 -11.42 -9.72 -11.76
CA ILE A 192 -10.29 -8.88 -12.21
C ILE A 192 -8.93 -9.38 -11.66
N ASN A 193 -8.90 -10.33 -10.70
CA ASN A 193 -7.68 -11.03 -10.29
C ASN A 193 -7.32 -12.21 -11.21
N PHE A 194 -7.63 -12.10 -12.50
CA PHE A 194 -7.20 -13.08 -13.50
C PHE A 194 -5.66 -13.14 -13.55
N GLU A 195 -4.96 -12.01 -13.41
CA GLU A 195 -3.50 -11.95 -13.40
C GLU A 195 -2.88 -12.55 -12.13
N ASP A 196 -3.40 -12.29 -10.93
CA ASP A 196 -2.84 -12.84 -9.68
C ASP A 196 -3.13 -14.34 -9.53
N ALA A 197 -4.33 -14.79 -9.89
CA ALA A 197 -4.64 -16.22 -9.90
C ALA A 197 -3.81 -16.97 -10.95
N PHE A 198 -3.61 -16.39 -12.14
CA PHE A 198 -2.77 -16.98 -13.17
C PHE A 198 -1.28 -16.95 -12.77
N TYR A 199 -0.78 -15.85 -12.22
CA TYR A 199 0.61 -15.72 -11.80
C TYR A 199 0.94 -16.61 -10.59
N TYR A 200 0.15 -16.57 -9.51
CA TYR A 200 0.42 -17.40 -8.33
C TYR A 200 0.05 -18.87 -8.53
N HIS A 201 -1.09 -19.17 -9.16
CA HIS A 201 -1.57 -20.55 -9.25
C HIS A 201 -1.05 -21.30 -10.47
N PHE A 202 -0.77 -20.61 -11.58
CA PHE A 202 -0.26 -21.24 -12.80
C PHE A 202 1.25 -21.04 -12.95
N PHE A 203 1.76 -19.80 -12.91
CA PHE A 203 3.20 -19.56 -13.12
C PHE A 203 4.06 -20.03 -11.95
N MET A 204 3.81 -19.56 -10.72
CA MET A 204 4.62 -19.92 -9.53
C MET A 204 4.54 -21.40 -9.20
N LYS A 205 3.34 -22.00 -9.23
CA LYS A 205 3.17 -23.44 -9.01
C LYS A 205 3.92 -24.27 -10.05
N THR A 206 3.85 -23.89 -11.33
CA THR A 206 4.55 -24.59 -12.40
C THR A 206 6.07 -24.46 -12.26
N VAL A 207 6.57 -23.25 -11.99
CA VAL A 207 7.99 -23.01 -11.73
C VAL A 207 8.47 -23.82 -10.52
N PHE A 208 7.75 -23.82 -9.40
CA PHE A 208 8.11 -24.60 -8.23
C PHE A 208 8.03 -26.11 -8.45
N LYS A 209 7.11 -26.58 -9.31
CA LYS A 209 7.07 -27.99 -9.71
C LYS A 209 8.27 -28.36 -10.58
N ILE A 210 8.61 -27.54 -11.59
CA ILE A 210 9.77 -27.75 -12.46
C ILE A 210 11.07 -27.77 -11.64
N LEU A 211 11.19 -26.89 -10.64
CA LEU A 211 12.33 -26.84 -9.73
C LEU A 211 12.31 -27.92 -8.63
N GLY A 212 11.28 -28.77 -8.56
CA GLY A 212 11.12 -29.78 -7.50
C GLY A 212 10.85 -29.20 -6.09
N LEU A 213 10.67 -27.89 -5.98
CA LEU A 213 10.45 -27.19 -4.72
C LEU A 213 9.02 -27.35 -4.19
N TYR A 214 8.05 -27.53 -5.08
CA TYR A 214 6.64 -27.67 -4.69
C TYR A 214 6.41 -28.90 -3.81
N GLU A 215 6.90 -30.06 -4.27
CA GLU A 215 6.77 -31.33 -3.53
C GLU A 215 7.55 -31.30 -2.22
N LYS A 216 8.73 -30.67 -2.22
CA LYS A 216 9.50 -30.43 -1.00
C LYS A 216 8.73 -29.55 -0.02
N GLY A 217 8.05 -28.51 -0.50
CA GLY A 217 7.19 -27.64 0.28
C GLY A 217 6.02 -28.39 0.91
N VAL A 218 5.32 -29.22 0.14
CA VAL A 218 4.22 -30.08 0.64
C VAL A 218 4.73 -31.04 1.72
N LYS A 219 5.85 -31.74 1.47
CA LYS A 219 6.46 -32.64 2.47
C LYS A 219 6.87 -31.90 3.75
N ASN A 220 7.38 -30.69 3.63
CA ASN A 220 7.74 -29.87 4.79
C ASN A 220 6.51 -29.41 5.58
N ALA A 221 5.44 -29.01 4.88
CA ALA A 221 4.20 -28.57 5.51
C ALA A 221 3.46 -29.71 6.23
N LEU A 222 3.51 -30.93 5.69
CA LEU A 222 2.96 -32.13 6.34
C LEU A 222 3.85 -32.67 7.47
N ASN A 223 5.11 -32.22 7.59
CA ASN A 223 6.01 -32.61 8.67
C ASN A 223 5.74 -31.77 9.93
N ILE A 224 4.52 -31.89 10.45
CA ILE A 224 4.10 -31.21 11.68
C ILE A 224 4.86 -31.85 12.85
N LYS A 225 5.51 -31.01 13.66
CA LYS A 225 6.28 -31.45 14.82
C LYS A 225 5.61 -30.97 16.09
N PHE A 226 5.30 -31.91 16.98
CA PHE A 226 4.96 -31.59 18.35
C PHE A 226 6.25 -31.28 19.12
N VAL A 227 6.36 -30.08 19.68
CA VAL A 227 7.56 -29.62 20.41
C VAL A 227 7.18 -29.29 21.84
N HIS A 228 7.68 -30.07 22.78
CA HIS A 228 7.54 -29.78 24.21
C HIS A 228 8.60 -28.75 24.65
N ARG A 229 8.17 -27.69 25.33
CA ARG A 229 9.06 -26.67 25.90
C ARG A 229 8.71 -26.45 27.37
N THR A 230 9.64 -26.76 28.25
CA THR A 230 9.52 -26.45 29.67
C THR A 230 10.04 -25.04 29.92
N LEU A 231 9.21 -24.18 30.49
CA LEU A 231 9.57 -22.82 30.88
C LEU A 231 9.70 -22.75 32.40
N TYR A 232 10.79 -22.16 32.87
CA TYR A 232 11.06 -22.00 34.30
C TYR A 232 10.94 -20.54 34.69
N PHE A 233 10.14 -20.25 35.72
CA PHE A 233 9.99 -18.91 36.26
C PHE A 233 10.24 -18.96 37.77
N PRO A 234 11.18 -18.16 38.31
CA PRO A 234 11.56 -18.22 39.73
C PRO A 234 10.44 -17.83 40.69
N ASN A 235 9.46 -17.05 40.21
CA ASN A 235 8.33 -16.54 40.99
C ASN A 235 6.99 -17.10 40.48
N LEU A 236 6.97 -18.32 39.93
CA LEU A 236 5.74 -18.94 39.46
C LEU A 236 4.85 -19.32 40.68
N PRO A 237 3.56 -18.95 40.71
CA PRO A 237 2.66 -19.43 41.75
C PRO A 237 2.57 -20.96 41.73
N GLY A 238 2.46 -21.59 42.90
CA GLY A 238 2.45 -23.04 43.04
C GLY A 238 1.35 -23.75 42.25
N ASP A 239 0.20 -23.10 42.07
CA ASP A 239 -0.93 -23.60 41.27
C ASP A 239 -0.59 -23.80 39.79
N PHE A 240 0.47 -23.16 39.29
CA PHE A 240 0.96 -23.31 37.92
C PHE A 240 2.17 -24.25 37.80
N ASN A 241 2.55 -24.94 38.88
CA ASN A 241 3.61 -25.93 38.80
C ASN A 241 3.17 -27.11 37.92
N ASP A 242 4.03 -27.48 36.96
CA ASP A 242 3.73 -28.48 35.92
C ASP A 242 2.49 -28.17 35.05
N TYR A 243 2.00 -26.92 35.08
CA TYR A 243 0.86 -26.49 34.28
C TYR A 243 1.21 -26.50 32.79
N SER A 244 0.44 -27.28 32.04
CA SER A 244 0.72 -27.61 30.65
C SER A 244 -0.21 -26.84 29.71
N ILE A 245 0.40 -26.18 28.72
CA ILE A 245 -0.33 -25.38 27.74
C ILE A 245 -0.04 -25.94 26.35
N LEU A 246 -1.08 -26.39 25.65
CA LEU A 246 -1.02 -26.69 24.23
C LEU A 246 -1.31 -25.41 23.45
N PHE A 247 -0.39 -24.98 22.59
CA PHE A 247 -0.60 -23.85 21.70
C PHE A 247 -0.63 -24.31 20.24
N LEU A 248 -1.76 -24.06 19.56
CA LEU A 248 -1.97 -24.36 18.16
C LEU A 248 -2.03 -23.05 17.35
N SER A 249 -1.08 -22.80 16.45
CA SER A 249 -1.07 -21.61 15.57
C SER A 249 -1.04 -21.97 14.09
N ASP A 250 -1.52 -21.06 13.25
CA ASP A 250 -1.39 -21.11 11.78
C ASP A 250 -1.86 -22.44 11.16
N LEU A 251 -3.00 -22.94 11.64
CA LEU A 251 -3.48 -24.29 11.31
C LEU A 251 -3.80 -24.47 9.82
N HIS A 252 -4.26 -23.42 9.13
CA HIS A 252 -4.52 -23.40 7.68
C HIS A 252 -5.11 -24.71 7.14
N LEU A 253 -6.20 -25.18 7.75
CA LEU A 253 -6.71 -26.55 7.61
C LEU A 253 -7.15 -26.91 6.18
N ASP A 254 -7.46 -25.92 5.34
CA ASP A 254 -7.81 -26.09 3.92
C ASP A 254 -6.61 -25.97 2.96
N ALA A 255 -5.39 -25.76 3.46
CA ALA A 255 -4.21 -25.62 2.60
C ALA A 255 -3.80 -26.95 1.94
N LEU A 256 -3.91 -28.06 2.67
CA LEU A 256 -3.55 -29.41 2.22
C LEU A 256 -4.57 -30.41 2.74
N LYS A 257 -4.92 -31.40 1.90
CA LYS A 257 -5.98 -32.39 2.22
C LYS A 257 -5.69 -33.22 3.46
N ASP A 258 -4.43 -33.58 3.67
CA ASP A 258 -4.02 -34.50 4.73
C ASP A 258 -3.72 -33.78 6.07
N LEU A 259 -3.71 -32.44 6.06
CA LEU A 259 -3.32 -31.64 7.21
C LEU A 259 -4.27 -31.78 8.42
N PRO A 260 -5.61 -31.77 8.25
CA PRO A 260 -6.53 -31.93 9.37
C PRO A 260 -6.36 -33.26 10.12
N GLU A 261 -6.18 -34.36 9.39
CA GLU A 261 -6.03 -35.70 9.97
C GLU A 261 -4.74 -35.79 10.79
N LEU A 262 -3.62 -35.27 10.25
CA LEU A 262 -2.35 -35.21 10.97
C LEU A 262 -2.43 -34.40 12.28
N ILE A 263 -3.15 -33.28 12.27
CA ILE A 263 -3.35 -32.46 13.47
C ILE A 263 -4.19 -33.21 14.50
N ILE A 264 -5.28 -33.86 14.05
CA ILE A 264 -6.13 -34.67 14.91
C ILE A 264 -5.34 -35.79 15.58
N ASP A 265 -4.52 -36.51 14.83
CA ASP A 265 -3.69 -37.60 15.34
C ASP A 265 -2.72 -37.10 16.42
N ILE A 266 -2.00 -36.01 16.16
CA ILE A 266 -1.08 -35.41 17.13
C ILE A 266 -1.84 -34.99 18.39
N VAL A 267 -2.93 -34.22 18.24
CA VAL A 267 -3.67 -33.65 19.36
C VAL A 267 -4.37 -34.73 20.21
N SER A 268 -4.84 -35.82 19.60
CA SER A 268 -5.49 -36.93 20.32
C SER A 268 -4.60 -37.61 21.37
N SER A 269 -3.28 -37.54 21.15
CA SER A 269 -2.26 -38.14 22.02
C SER A 269 -1.80 -37.22 23.16
N VAL A 270 -2.28 -35.96 23.19
CA VAL A 270 -1.82 -34.95 24.14
C VAL A 270 -2.92 -34.61 25.14
N SER A 271 -2.60 -34.69 26.43
CA SER A 271 -3.40 -34.16 27.53
C SER A 271 -2.72 -32.94 28.10
N VAL A 272 -3.44 -31.83 28.23
CA VAL A 272 -2.94 -30.57 28.82
C VAL A 272 -3.96 -29.96 29.77
N ASP A 273 -3.58 -28.93 30.52
CA ASP A 273 -4.50 -28.18 31.39
C ASP A 273 -5.20 -27.03 30.65
N LEU A 274 -4.59 -26.55 29.56
CA LEU A 274 -5.15 -25.50 28.72
C LEU A 274 -4.72 -25.65 27.27
N CYS A 275 -5.68 -25.59 26.35
CA CYS A 275 -5.39 -25.44 24.93
C CYS A 275 -5.71 -24.01 24.47
N ILE A 276 -4.75 -23.37 23.81
CA ILE A 276 -4.86 -22.03 23.22
C ILE A 276 -4.83 -22.16 21.70
N LEU A 277 -5.82 -21.54 21.04
CA LEU A 277 -5.91 -21.45 19.59
C LEU A 277 -5.46 -20.07 19.11
N GLY A 278 -4.37 -20.01 18.35
CA GLY A 278 -3.65 -18.81 17.95
C GLY A 278 -4.23 -18.05 16.74
N GLY A 279 -5.24 -18.60 16.05
CA GLY A 279 -5.82 -18.00 14.85
C GLY A 279 -5.35 -18.66 13.55
N ASP A 280 -5.64 -18.01 12.42
CA ASP A 280 -5.27 -18.44 11.06
C ASP A 280 -5.65 -19.89 10.73
N TYR A 281 -6.90 -20.23 11.03
CA TYR A 281 -7.48 -21.56 10.79
C TYR A 281 -7.63 -21.93 9.32
N ARG A 282 -7.69 -20.93 8.44
CA ARG A 282 -8.03 -21.07 7.02
C ARG A 282 -7.01 -20.33 6.17
N ALA A 283 -6.51 -20.98 5.12
CA ALA A 283 -5.65 -20.38 4.10
C ALA A 283 -6.47 -19.59 3.06
N SER A 284 -7.65 -20.09 2.67
CA SER A 284 -8.47 -19.40 1.68
C SER A 284 -9.16 -18.16 2.27
N MET A 285 -8.99 -17.01 1.62
CA MET A 285 -9.62 -15.76 2.05
C MET A 285 -11.07 -15.57 1.54
N HIS A 286 -11.58 -16.49 0.71
CA HIS A 286 -12.91 -16.40 0.09
C HIS A 286 -13.54 -17.79 -0.06
N GLY A 287 -14.87 -17.88 -0.12
CA GLY A 287 -15.60 -19.15 -0.27
C GLY A 287 -16.18 -19.70 1.04
N PRO A 288 -16.93 -20.82 0.99
CA PRO A 288 -17.59 -21.39 2.17
C PRO A 288 -16.57 -21.76 3.25
N TYR A 289 -16.96 -21.56 4.52
CA TYR A 289 -16.12 -21.85 5.68
C TYR A 289 -16.68 -22.99 6.55
N GLY A 290 -17.80 -23.59 6.15
CA GLY A 290 -18.49 -24.63 6.94
C GLY A 290 -17.60 -25.83 7.22
N ASP A 291 -16.80 -26.26 6.24
CA ASP A 291 -15.88 -27.38 6.38
C ASP A 291 -14.77 -27.09 7.42
N ILE A 292 -14.22 -25.88 7.42
CA ILE A 292 -13.22 -25.46 8.43
C ILE A 292 -13.85 -25.47 9.83
N VAL A 293 -15.07 -24.97 9.98
CA VAL A 293 -15.75 -24.90 11.27
C VAL A 293 -16.06 -26.30 11.79
N SER A 294 -16.49 -27.23 10.92
CA SER A 294 -16.74 -28.62 11.32
C SER A 294 -15.44 -29.34 11.70
N THR A 295 -14.36 -29.16 10.93
CA THR A 295 -13.03 -29.70 11.27
C THR A 295 -12.50 -29.14 12.59
N MET A 296 -12.61 -27.82 12.81
CA MET A 296 -12.24 -27.21 14.10
C MET A 296 -13.08 -27.75 15.25
N GLY A 297 -14.37 -27.98 15.03
CA GLY A 297 -15.25 -28.62 16.00
C GLY A 297 -14.82 -30.04 16.36
N ASN A 298 -14.31 -30.80 15.39
CA ASN A 298 -13.75 -32.14 15.63
C ASN A 298 -12.45 -32.06 16.44
N ILE A 299 -11.53 -31.15 16.07
CA ILE A 299 -10.28 -30.94 16.82
C ILE A 299 -10.59 -30.54 18.27
N ALA A 300 -11.52 -29.60 18.48
CA ALA A 300 -11.93 -29.13 19.81
C ALA A 300 -12.49 -30.26 20.70
N LYS A 301 -13.22 -31.22 20.12
CA LYS A 301 -13.76 -32.38 20.86
C LYS A 301 -12.69 -33.39 21.27
N ILE A 302 -11.58 -33.44 20.54
CA ILE A 302 -10.51 -34.41 20.72
C ILE A 302 -9.46 -33.90 21.72
N ILE A 303 -9.31 -32.58 21.83
CA ILE A 303 -8.44 -31.94 22.82
C ILE A 303 -8.89 -32.36 24.23
N LYS A 304 -7.98 -32.98 24.98
CA LYS A 304 -8.14 -33.28 26.40
C LYS A 304 -7.51 -32.13 27.20
N ALA A 305 -8.31 -31.11 27.46
CA ALA A 305 -7.98 -29.94 28.27
C ALA A 305 -9.14 -29.60 29.22
#